data_AF-A0A0G0FL44-F1
#
_entry.id   AF-A0A0G0FL44-F1
#
_cell.length_a   1.000
_cell.length_b   1.000
_cell.length_c   1.000
_cell.angle_alpha   90.00
_cell.angle_beta   90.00
_cell.angle_gamma   90.00
#
_symmetry.space_group_name_H-M   'P 1'
#
loop_
_entity.id
_entity.type
_entity.pdbx_description
1 polymer ?
#
loop_
_entity_poly.entity_id
_entity_poly.type
_entity_poly.pdbx_seq_one_letter_code
_entity_poly.pdbx_strand_id
1 'polypeptide(L)'
;MEKPPIESVEDAFKKYHAKVKALLDNKYDEQKVNGCMSLQAPGELEKIYNELKMSLENAQNEKEKDDARNTWLEKYDVMKDITY
;
A
#
# COMPACT_ATOMS: atom_id res chain seq x y z
N MET A 1 7.34 -4.68 33.52
CA MET A 1 7.20 -5.09 32.11
C MET A 1 6.99 -3.82 31.30
N GLU A 2 8.04 -3.27 30.72
CA GLU A 2 7.89 -2.21 29.72
C GLU A 2 7.08 -2.82 28.57
N LYS A 3 5.84 -2.37 28.40
CA LYS A 3 5.08 -2.72 27.20
C LYS A 3 5.86 -2.13 26.02
N PRO A 4 6.16 -2.91 24.96
CA PRO A 4 6.79 -2.34 23.78
C PRO A 4 5.95 -1.15 23.32
N PRO A 5 6.57 -0.06 22.83
CA PRO A 5 5.83 1.08 22.32
C PRO A 5 4.86 0.55 21.26
N ILE A 6 3.56 0.74 21.51
CA ILE A 6 2.53 0.43 20.52
C ILE A 6 2.79 1.44 19.40
N GLU A 7 3.29 0.96 18.26
CA GLU A 7 3.50 1.80 17.08
C GLU A 7 2.16 2.50 16.78
N SER A 8 2.16 3.84 16.84
CA SER A 8 0.94 4.62 16.62
C SER A 8 0.43 4.39 15.19
N VAL A 9 -0.88 4.43 14.99
CA VAL A 9 -1.49 4.29 13.66
C VAL A 9 -0.88 5.27 12.66
N GLU A 10 -0.60 6.50 13.10
CA GLU A 10 0.08 7.51 12.28
C GLU A 10 1.52 7.15 11.91
N ASP A 11 2.30 6.55 12.83
CA ASP A 11 3.68 6.14 12.56
C ASP A 11 3.71 4.97 11.59
N ALA A 12 2.86 3.97 11.81
CA ALA A 12 2.67 2.85 10.91
C ALA A 12 2.23 3.33 9.52
N PHE A 13 1.25 4.23 9.46
CA PHE A 13 0.79 4.85 8.22
C PHE A 13 1.94 5.54 7.49
N LYS A 14 2.66 6.48 8.13
CA LYS A 14 3.78 7.20 7.50
C LYS A 14 4.86 6.24 6.98
N LYS A 15 5.21 5.23 7.78
CA LYS A 15 6.21 4.21 7.44
C LYS A 15 5.79 3.36 6.24
N TYR A 16 4.60 2.78 6.26
CA TYR A 16 4.13 1.92 5.16
C TYR A 16 3.76 2.73 3.92
N HIS A 17 3.21 3.93 4.09
CA HIS A 17 2.93 4.86 3.00
C HIS A 17 4.19 5.21 2.21
N ALA A 18 5.29 5.57 2.91
CA ALA A 18 6.57 5.85 2.27
C ALA A 18 7.13 4.64 1.51
N LYS A 19 6.98 3.43 2.07
CA LYS A 19 7.40 2.18 1.43
C LYS A 19 6.57 1.85 0.18
N VAL A 20 5.24 1.96 0.27
CA VAL A 20 4.32 1.74 -0.85
C VAL A 20 4.59 2.76 -1.97
N LYS A 21 4.80 4.03 -1.62
CA LYS A 21 5.20 5.08 -2.56
C LYS A 21 6.47 4.72 -3.32
N ALA A 22 7.49 4.20 -2.64
CA ALA A 22 8.73 3.77 -3.28
C ALA A 22 8.54 2.56 -4.23
N LEU A 23 7.60 1.66 -3.93
CA LEU A 23 7.30 0.50 -4.78
C LEU A 23 6.47 0.86 -6.02
N LEU A 24 5.52 1.78 -5.86
CA LEU A 24 4.68 2.26 -6.95
C LEU A 24 5.44 3.17 -7.93
N ASP A 25 6.50 3.84 -7.47
CA ASP A 25 7.37 4.68 -8.29
C ASP A 25 6.55 5.68 -9.15
N ASN A 26 6.70 5.66 -10.48
CA ASN A 26 5.98 6.50 -11.43
C ASN A 26 4.45 6.25 -11.48
N LYS A 27 3.94 5.17 -10.88
CA LYS A 27 2.51 4.86 -10.76
C LYS A 27 1.89 5.35 -9.46
N TYR A 28 2.68 5.97 -8.57
CA TYR A 28 2.17 6.41 -7.27
C TYR A 28 1.03 7.42 -7.42
N ASP A 29 -0.13 7.04 -6.88
CA ASP A 29 -1.32 7.89 -6.80
C ASP A 29 -1.60 8.19 -5.32
N GLU A 30 -1.33 9.44 -4.91
CA GLU A 30 -1.49 9.87 -3.52
C GLU A 30 -2.94 9.75 -3.03
N GLN A 31 -3.93 10.02 -3.88
CA GLN A 31 -5.33 9.95 -3.46
C GLN A 31 -5.76 8.50 -3.22
N LYS A 32 -5.40 7.58 -4.11
CA LYS A 32 -5.73 6.16 -3.95
C LYS A 32 -5.00 5.54 -2.76
N VAL A 33 -3.71 5.80 -2.64
CA VAL A 33 -2.89 5.25 -1.55
C VAL A 33 -3.34 5.81 -0.21
N ASN A 34 -3.59 7.13 -0.09
CA ASN A 34 -4.10 7.70 1.15
C ASN A 34 -5.52 7.22 1.46
N GLY A 35 -6.41 7.16 0.47
CA GLY A 35 -7.79 6.69 0.65
C GLY A 35 -7.86 5.25 1.14
N CYS A 36 -7.01 4.38 0.59
CA CYS A 36 -6.90 3.00 1.06
C CYS A 36 -6.27 2.93 2.45
N MET A 37 -5.08 3.50 2.64
CA MET A 37 -4.25 3.26 3.84
C MET A 37 -4.72 4.03 5.07
N SER A 38 -5.38 5.19 4.92
CA SER A 38 -5.81 6.02 6.06
C SER A 38 -6.90 5.37 6.92
N LEU A 39 -7.63 4.40 6.36
CA LEU A 39 -8.70 3.68 7.03
C LEU A 39 -8.26 2.34 7.63
N GLN A 40 -6.99 1.95 7.46
CA GLN A 40 -6.48 0.61 7.79
C GLN A 40 -5.74 0.59 9.13
N ALA A 41 -5.86 -0.54 9.83
CA ALA A 41 -5.09 -0.79 11.05
C ALA A 41 -3.61 -1.04 10.71
N PRO A 42 -2.66 -0.80 11.65
CA PRO A 42 -1.23 -1.02 11.44
C PRO A 42 -0.85 -2.40 10.87
N GLY A 43 -1.51 -3.47 11.34
CA GLY A 43 -1.28 -4.82 10.84
C GLY A 43 -1.78 -5.03 9.41
N GLU A 44 -2.83 -4.32 8.99
CA GLU A 44 -3.32 -4.36 7.60
C GLU A 44 -2.40 -3.55 6.67
N LEU A 45 -1.87 -2.41 7.13
CA LEU A 45 -0.89 -1.62 6.37
C LEU A 45 0.36 -2.44 6.02
N GLU A 46 0.83 -3.27 6.94
CA GLU A 46 1.95 -4.18 6.69
C GLU A 46 1.61 -5.24 5.63
N LYS A 47 0.43 -5.85 5.71
CA LYS A 47 -0.04 -6.82 4.70
C LYS A 47 -0.15 -6.17 3.32
N ILE A 48 -0.80 -5.01 3.25
CA ILE A 48 -0.99 -4.23 2.02
C ILE A 48 0.36 -3.93 1.34
N TYR A 49 1.36 -3.52 2.12
CA TYR A 49 2.72 -3.33 1.63
C TYR A 49 3.38 -4.65 1.16
N ASN A 50 3.29 -5.71 1.96
CA ASN A 50 3.91 -7.00 1.64
C ASN A 50 3.31 -7.63 0.38
N GLU A 51 2.01 -7.46 0.14
CA GLU A 51 1.37 -7.91 -1.10
C GLU A 51 1.99 -7.24 -2.33
N LEU A 52 2.11 -5.90 -2.34
CA LEU A 52 2.75 -5.19 -3.44
C LEU A 52 4.20 -5.63 -3.63
N LYS A 53 4.95 -5.75 -2.52
CA LYS A 53 6.34 -6.19 -2.53
C LYS A 53 6.48 -7.57 -3.17
N MET A 54 5.69 -8.55 -2.73
CA MET A 54 5.74 -9.91 -3.28
C MET A 54 5.37 -9.95 -4.76
N SER A 55 4.34 -9.21 -5.18
CA SER A 55 3.97 -9.13 -6.60
C SER A 55 5.10 -8.55 -7.45
N LEU A 56 5.80 -7.52 -6.95
CA LEU A 56 6.96 -6.93 -7.63
C LEU A 56 8.20 -7.84 -7.61
N GLU A 57 8.41 -8.61 -6.54
CA GLU A 57 9.50 -9.58 -6.44
C GLU A 57 9.28 -10.80 -7.35
N ASN A 58 8.01 -11.17 -7.62
CA ASN A 58 7.66 -12.24 -8.55
C ASN A 58 7.67 -11.82 -10.02
N ALA A 59 7.57 -10.53 -10.31
CA ALA A 59 7.61 -10.00 -11.66
C ALA A 59 9.03 -10.11 -12.26
N GLN A 60 9.13 -10.70 -13.46
CA GLN A 60 10.42 -11.00 -14.10
C GLN A 60 10.94 -9.83 -14.95
N ASN A 61 10.06 -8.89 -15.33
CA ASN A 61 10.38 -7.75 -16.18
C ASN A 61 9.57 -6.50 -15.77
N GLU A 62 9.92 -5.35 -16.36
CA GLU A 62 9.32 -4.07 -16.00
C GLU A 62 7.83 -3.99 -16.36
N LYS A 63 7.39 -4.69 -17.41
CA LYS A 63 5.97 -4.74 -17.79
C LYS A 63 5.14 -5.46 -16.72
N GLU A 64 5.60 -6.61 -16.22
CA GLU A 64 4.93 -7.33 -15.14
C GLU A 64 4.94 -6.54 -13.83
N LYS A 65 6.00 -5.78 -13.56
CA LYS A 65 6.02 -4.86 -12.40
C LYS A 65 4.98 -3.75 -12.55
N ASP A 66 4.87 -3.16 -13.73
CA ASP A 66 3.84 -2.16 -14.03
C ASP A 66 2.42 -2.74 -13.91
N ASP A 67 2.19 -3.95 -14.43
CA ASP A 67 0.92 -4.65 -14.31
C ASP A 67 0.59 -4.96 -12.85
N ALA A 68 1.58 -5.35 -12.04
CA ALA A 68 1.42 -5.56 -10.59
C ALA A 68 1.09 -4.26 -9.85
N ARG A 69 1.77 -3.15 -10.15
CA ARG A 69 1.48 -1.82 -9.57
C ARG A 69 0.04 -1.39 -9.90
N ASN A 70 -0.36 -1.52 -11.17
CA ASN A 70 -1.70 -1.16 -11.62
C ASN A 70 -2.76 -2.03 -10.95
N THR A 71 -2.56 -3.35 -10.93
CA THR A 71 -3.50 -4.29 -10.29
C THR A 71 -3.68 -3.99 -8.80
N TRP A 72 -2.58 -3.69 -8.10
CA TRP A 72 -2.62 -3.30 -6.70
C TRP A 72 -3.40 -2.00 -6.52
N LEU A 73 -3.13 -0.98 -7.34
CA LEU A 73 -3.86 0.30 -7.28
C LEU A 73 -5.35 0.13 -7.56
N GLU A 74 -5.73 -0.74 -8.49
CA GLU A 74 -7.13 -1.04 -8.80
C GLU A 74 -7.83 -1.81 -7.68
N LYS A 75 -7.16 -2.78 -7.05
CA LYS A 75 -7.70 -3.55 -5.91
C LYS A 75 -8.05 -2.63 -4.74
N TYR A 76 -7.24 -1.60 -4.52
CA TYR A 76 -7.36 -0.67 -3.41
C TYR A 76 -8.03 0.66 -3.79
N ASP A 77 -8.60 0.75 -5.00
CA ASP A 77 -9.36 1.89 -5.45
C ASP A 77 -10.76 1.90 -4.80
N VAL A 78 -10.83 2.40 -3.57
CA VAL A 78 -12.07 2.55 -2.79
C VAL A 78 -13.07 3.54 -3.44
N MET A 79 -12.65 4.33 -4.43
CA MET A 79 -13.56 5.25 -5.14
C MET A 79 -14.46 4.56 -6.15
N LYS A 80 -14.21 3.29 -6.54
CA LYS A 80 -15.12 2.55 -7.45
C LYS A 80 -16.49 2.24 -6.82
N ASP A 81 -16.62 2.23 -5.50
CA ASP A 81 -17.86 1.91 -4.78
C ASP A 81 -18.73 3.14 -4.41
N ILE A 82 -18.25 4.37 -4.63
CA ILE A 82 -19.01 5.61 -4.30
C ILE A 82 -19.88 6.09 -5.48
N THR A 83 -20.04 5.27 -6.51
CA THR A 83 -20.97 5.51 -7.62
C THR A 83 -22.09 4.49 -7.59
N TYR A 84 -23.10 4.70 -6.75
CA TYR A 84 -24.50 4.27 -6.98
C TYR A 84 -25.47 5.11 -6.13
#